data_AF-A0AAV4DGN1-F1
#
_entry.id   AF-A0AAV4DGN1-F1
#
_cell.length_a   1.000
_cell.length_b   1.000
_cell.length_c   1.000
_cell.angle_alpha   90.00
_cell.angle_beta   90.00
_cell.angle_gamma   90.00
#
_symmetry.space_group_name_H-M   'P 1'
#
loop_
_entity.id
_entity.type
_entity.pdbx_description
1 polymer ?
#
loop_
_entity_poly.entity_id
_entity_poly.type
_entity_poly.pdbx_seq_one_letter_code
_entity_poly.pdbx_strand_id
1 'polypeptide(L)'
;MGDFNAKVGEGREENIVGPYGLGTRNLRGEKLVEWCNMNNLIIGNTWFQQPPRRKWTWKSPGEEIRNQIDFILLSHRFRNALLSAKSYPGADCYSDHAPVIAKYKLKLKKTHRKIINIKLNLATLKSNQAVQNNFETLGEAEEVDQQWEDFKAAEAHTTRLSKIRKRQATFFGHVMRREKSENLVTTGMLEGKRSRGKQREKLIEGLTDWLKAGKSLEAIEATKDRKKWRTMIANAVKQGT
;
A
#
# COMPACT_ATOMS: atom_id res chain seq x y z
N MET A 1 9.95 -7.45 14.59
CA MET A 1 8.89 -8.42 14.95
C MET A 1 9.17 -9.70 14.23
N GLY A 2 8.75 -10.84 14.77
CA GLY A 2 8.91 -12.14 14.12
C GLY A 2 9.22 -13.23 15.14
N ASP A 3 9.59 -14.40 14.62
CA ASP A 3 10.08 -15.53 15.39
C ASP A 3 11.56 -15.32 15.75
N PHE A 4 11.86 -15.34 17.04
CA PHE A 4 13.23 -15.22 17.55
C PHE A 4 13.78 -16.54 18.08
N ASN A 5 12.96 -17.61 18.09
CA ASN A 5 13.30 -18.92 18.65
C ASN A 5 13.91 -18.81 20.08
N ALA A 6 13.41 -17.86 20.85
CA ALA A 6 13.91 -17.46 22.16
C ALA A 6 12.76 -17.49 23.16
N LYS A 7 13.02 -17.93 24.39
CA LYS A 7 12.04 -17.88 25.48
C LYS A 7 12.50 -16.84 26.47
N VAL A 8 11.76 -15.74 26.56
CA VAL A 8 12.07 -14.64 27.48
C VAL A 8 11.57 -14.93 28.89
N GLY A 9 10.53 -15.76 29.01
CA GLY A 9 9.98 -16.21 30.28
C GLY A 9 9.05 -15.21 30.96
N GLU A 10 8.54 -15.64 32.11
CA GLU A 10 7.76 -14.82 33.05
C GLU A 10 8.67 -13.97 33.94
N GLY A 11 8.12 -12.88 34.47
CA GLY A 11 8.85 -11.94 35.33
C GLY A 11 9.18 -10.62 34.61
N ARG A 12 9.16 -9.55 35.39
CA ARG A 12 9.51 -8.22 34.91
C ARG A 12 11.02 -8.06 34.99
N GLU A 13 11.59 -7.48 33.93
CA GLU A 13 12.98 -7.07 33.92
C GLU A 13 13.08 -5.64 33.38
N GLU A 14 13.40 -4.76 34.32
CA GLU A 14 13.56 -3.33 34.10
C GLU A 14 12.40 -2.73 33.26
N ASN A 15 12.76 -2.21 32.08
CA ASN A 15 11.88 -1.61 31.09
C ASN A 15 11.85 -2.42 29.78
N ILE A 16 12.46 -3.60 29.74
CA ILE A 16 12.59 -4.42 28.52
C ILE A 16 11.48 -5.47 28.47
N VAL A 17 11.40 -6.29 29.53
CA VAL A 17 10.47 -7.41 29.65
C VAL A 17 9.37 -7.07 30.63
N GLY A 18 8.13 -7.23 30.18
CA GLY A 18 6.95 -7.06 31.01
C GLY A 18 6.65 -8.31 31.85
N PRO A 19 5.87 -8.18 32.93
CA PRO A 19 5.63 -9.25 33.90
C PRO A 19 4.82 -10.44 33.36
N TYR A 20 4.21 -10.33 32.19
CA TYR A 20 3.21 -11.28 31.69
C TYR A 20 3.69 -12.17 30.54
N GLY A 21 5.01 -12.40 30.43
CA GLY A 21 5.56 -13.41 29.51
C GLY A 21 5.04 -14.83 29.77
N LEU A 22 5.68 -15.82 29.14
CA LEU A 22 5.29 -17.23 29.27
C LEU A 22 6.52 -18.13 29.49
N GLY A 23 6.44 -18.98 30.50
CA GLY A 23 7.42 -20.05 30.77
C GLY A 23 8.73 -19.57 31.38
N THR A 24 9.76 -20.41 31.27
CA THR A 24 11.09 -20.13 31.81
C THR A 24 12.02 -19.59 30.72
N ARG A 25 12.85 -18.62 31.09
CA ARG A 25 13.84 -18.05 30.17
C ARG A 25 14.88 -19.09 29.75
N ASN A 26 15.29 -19.05 28.48
CA ASN A 26 16.41 -19.84 27.97
C ASN A 26 17.60 -18.93 27.58
N LEU A 27 18.76 -19.54 27.29
CA LEU A 27 19.98 -18.81 26.88
C LEU A 27 19.77 -17.89 25.66
N ARG A 28 18.90 -18.27 24.72
CA ARG A 28 18.54 -17.42 23.57
C ARG A 28 17.69 -16.22 24.00
N GLY A 29 16.82 -16.42 24.99
CA GLY A 29 16.04 -15.38 25.64
C GLY A 29 16.91 -14.36 26.35
N GLU A 30 17.94 -14.80 27.07
CA GLU A 30 18.91 -13.89 27.71
C GLU A 30 19.60 -13.01 26.67
N LYS A 31 20.13 -13.60 25.60
CA LYS A 31 20.75 -12.84 24.49
C LYS A 31 19.78 -11.86 23.83
N LEU A 32 18.51 -12.25 23.66
CA LEU A 32 17.49 -11.37 23.09
C LEU A 32 17.20 -10.19 24.01
N VAL A 33 17.12 -10.41 25.32
CA VAL A 33 16.90 -9.36 26.32
C VAL A 33 18.07 -8.41 26.35
N GLU A 34 19.30 -8.92 26.39
CA GLU A 34 20.53 -8.13 26.35
C GLU A 34 20.59 -7.25 25.08
N TRP A 35 20.30 -7.83 23.92
CA TRP A 35 20.23 -7.08 22.67
C TRP A 35 19.13 -6.00 22.70
N CYS A 36 17.97 -6.29 23.29
CA CYS A 36 16.91 -5.30 23.47
C CYS A 36 17.34 -4.17 24.42
N ASN A 37 18.10 -4.48 25.46
CA ASN A 37 18.66 -3.48 26.37
C ASN A 37 19.57 -2.50 25.62
N MET A 38 20.54 -3.05 24.87
CA MET A 38 21.51 -2.28 24.09
C MET A 38 20.85 -1.35 23.06
N ASN A 39 19.72 -1.78 22.50
CA ASN A 39 18.99 -1.03 21.47
C ASN A 39 17.80 -0.21 22.02
N ASN A 40 17.62 -0.15 23.34
CA ASN A 40 16.52 0.54 24.01
C ASN A 40 15.14 0.10 23.45
N LEU A 41 14.95 -1.21 23.35
CA LEU A 41 13.74 -1.87 22.87
C LEU A 41 13.00 -2.59 24.01
N ILE A 42 11.69 -2.69 23.87
CA ILE A 42 10.81 -3.43 24.76
C ILE A 42 10.20 -4.62 24.04
N ILE A 43 9.95 -5.70 24.77
CA ILE A 43 9.32 -6.92 24.26
C ILE A 43 7.81 -6.81 24.45
N GLY A 44 7.12 -6.17 23.51
CA GLY A 44 5.76 -5.64 23.68
C GLY A 44 4.69 -6.64 24.13
N ASN A 45 4.72 -7.89 23.66
CA ASN A 45 3.75 -8.94 24.02
C ASN A 45 3.95 -9.55 25.42
N THR A 46 4.95 -9.10 26.18
CA THR A 46 5.12 -9.48 27.61
C THR A 46 4.52 -8.46 28.58
N TRP A 47 4.12 -7.27 28.09
CA TRP A 47 3.65 -6.15 28.92
C TRP A 47 2.16 -6.15 29.24
N PHE A 48 1.37 -7.04 28.63
CA PHE A 48 -0.08 -7.07 28.79
C PHE A 48 -0.55 -8.35 29.47
N GLN A 49 -1.38 -8.21 30.50
CA GLN A 49 -2.07 -9.35 31.09
C GLN A 49 -3.05 -9.93 30.07
N GLN A 50 -2.86 -11.19 29.71
CA GLN A 50 -3.70 -11.91 28.76
C GLN A 50 -4.05 -13.28 29.32
N PRO A 51 -5.21 -13.86 28.94
CA PRO A 51 -5.53 -15.24 29.29
C PRO A 51 -4.48 -16.19 28.67
N PRO A 52 -4.15 -17.33 29.32
CA PRO A 52 -3.10 -18.25 28.86
C PRO A 52 -3.19 -18.65 27.38
N ARG A 53 -4.42 -18.84 26.89
CA ARG A 53 -4.70 -19.16 25.48
C ARG A 53 -4.25 -18.08 24.46
N ARG A 54 -3.86 -16.88 24.90
CA ARG A 54 -3.43 -15.76 24.04
C ARG A 54 -1.98 -15.32 24.29
N LYS A 55 -1.20 -16.13 25.04
CA LYS A 55 0.21 -15.87 25.34
C LYS A 55 1.16 -16.62 24.40
N TRP A 56 0.87 -17.89 24.14
CA TRP A 56 1.70 -18.76 23.31
C TRP A 56 1.58 -18.39 21.83
N THR A 57 2.67 -18.57 21.10
CA THR A 57 2.78 -18.24 19.67
C THR A 57 3.18 -19.45 18.84
N TRP A 58 3.61 -20.54 19.48
CA TRP A 58 3.94 -21.80 18.84
C TRP A 58 3.41 -22.98 19.67
N LYS A 59 2.96 -24.04 19.00
CA LYS A 59 2.55 -25.31 19.60
C LYS A 59 3.32 -26.49 18.98
N SER A 60 3.70 -27.48 19.77
CA SER A 60 4.33 -28.69 19.25
C SER A 60 3.35 -29.50 18.39
N PRO A 61 3.84 -30.33 17.46
CA PRO A 61 3.04 -31.40 16.86
C PRO A 61 2.39 -32.22 17.99
N GLY A 62 1.07 -32.42 17.93
CA GLY A 62 0.31 -33.09 19.01
C GLY A 62 -0.18 -32.17 20.15
N GLU A 63 0.13 -30.88 20.11
CA GLU A 63 -0.31 -29.83 21.05
C GLU A 63 0.14 -29.96 22.53
N GLU A 64 1.09 -30.85 22.84
CA GLU A 64 1.56 -31.06 24.22
C GLU A 64 2.29 -29.83 24.81
N ILE A 65 3.09 -29.15 23.98
CA ILE A 65 3.95 -28.06 24.43
C ILE A 65 3.57 -26.78 23.71
N ARG A 66 3.43 -25.69 24.47
CA ARG A 66 3.15 -24.36 23.93
C ARG A 66 4.22 -23.38 24.40
N ASN A 67 4.78 -22.63 23.47
CA ASN A 67 5.86 -21.67 23.73
C ASN A 67 5.50 -20.28 23.21
N GLN A 68 6.11 -19.26 23.81
CA GLN A 68 6.11 -17.90 23.29
C GLN A 68 7.49 -17.62 22.71
N ILE A 69 7.60 -17.62 21.38
CA ILE A 69 8.85 -17.41 20.63
C ILE A 69 8.76 -16.30 19.57
N ASP A 70 7.54 -15.86 19.27
CA ASP A 70 7.27 -14.74 18.40
C ASP A 70 7.08 -13.46 19.22
N PHE A 71 7.88 -12.43 18.93
CA PHE A 71 7.85 -11.18 19.69
C PHE A 71 7.66 -9.94 18.82
N ILE A 72 7.01 -8.95 19.42
CA ILE A 72 6.88 -7.62 18.85
C ILE A 72 7.80 -6.70 19.64
N LEU A 73 9.00 -6.49 19.10
CA LEU A 73 9.96 -5.53 19.65
C LEU A 73 9.57 -4.11 19.26
N LEU A 74 9.62 -3.19 20.22
CA LEU A 74 9.24 -1.79 20.03
C LEU A 74 10.25 -0.88 20.71
N SER A 75 10.62 0.23 20.09
CA SER A 75 11.46 1.23 20.77
C SER A 75 10.78 1.73 22.05
N HIS A 76 11.54 1.82 23.13
CA HIS A 76 11.07 2.30 24.42
C HIS A 76 10.38 3.67 24.32
N ARG A 77 10.84 4.54 23.41
CA ARG A 77 10.20 5.83 23.11
C ARG A 77 8.72 5.71 22.76
N PHE A 78 8.32 4.63 22.08
CA PHE A 78 6.96 4.43 21.60
C PHE A 78 6.15 3.43 22.45
N ARG A 79 6.64 3.02 23.63
CA ARG A 79 5.96 2.05 24.50
C ARG A 79 4.50 2.40 24.78
N ASN A 80 4.21 3.68 25.01
CA ASN A 80 2.86 4.18 25.30
C ASN A 80 1.93 4.18 24.08
N ALA A 81 2.46 3.97 22.87
CA ALA A 81 1.66 3.81 21.67
C ALA A 81 1.09 2.38 21.55
N LEU A 82 1.69 1.38 22.20
CA LEU A 82 1.19 0.01 22.17
C LEU A 82 0.05 -0.14 23.19
N LEU A 83 -1.16 -0.43 22.69
CA LEU A 83 -2.38 -0.58 23.51
C LEU A 83 -2.64 -2.03 23.91
N SER A 84 -2.22 -2.99 23.08
CA SER A 84 -2.30 -4.41 23.38
C SER A 84 -1.40 -5.19 22.44
N ALA A 85 -0.79 -6.27 22.90
CA ALA A 85 -0.14 -7.27 22.07
C ALA A 85 -0.48 -8.67 22.59
N LYS A 86 -0.97 -9.56 21.72
CA LYS A 86 -1.46 -10.89 22.10
C LYS A 86 -1.41 -11.85 20.92
N SER A 87 -1.29 -13.15 21.17
CA SER A 87 -1.46 -14.15 20.13
C SER A 87 -2.93 -14.37 19.78
N TYR A 88 -3.16 -14.85 18.57
CA TYR A 88 -4.49 -15.13 18.05
C TYR A 88 -4.59 -16.56 17.49
N PRO A 89 -4.65 -17.59 18.37
CA PRO A 89 -4.72 -18.99 17.94
C PRO A 89 -5.98 -19.41 17.18
N GLY A 90 -7.03 -18.58 17.20
CA GLY A 90 -8.24 -18.82 16.42
C GLY A 90 -8.13 -18.38 14.96
N ALA A 91 -6.95 -17.94 14.52
CA ALA A 91 -6.69 -17.72 13.10
C ALA A 91 -6.61 -19.08 12.40
N ASP A 92 -7.35 -19.24 11.31
CA ASP A 92 -7.21 -20.38 10.42
C ASP A 92 -5.96 -20.22 9.56
N CYS A 93 -4.81 -20.43 10.20
CA CYS A 93 -3.49 -20.47 9.59
C CYS A 93 -3.03 -21.91 9.75
N TYR A 94 -2.89 -22.67 8.66
CA TYR A 94 -2.38 -24.04 8.65
C TYR A 94 -0.89 -24.11 9.04
N SER A 95 -0.57 -23.62 10.25
CA SER A 95 0.75 -23.53 10.85
C SER A 95 0.65 -23.89 12.33
N ASP A 96 1.74 -24.42 12.85
CA ASP A 96 2.03 -24.57 14.26
C ASP A 96 2.24 -23.22 14.99
N HIS A 97 2.39 -22.12 14.26
CA HIS A 97 2.44 -20.77 14.81
C HIS A 97 1.07 -20.10 14.87
N ALA A 98 0.79 -19.46 16.00
CA ALA A 98 -0.34 -18.55 16.18
C ALA A 98 0.11 -17.10 15.93
N PRO A 99 -0.55 -16.35 15.03
CA PRO A 99 -0.16 -14.99 14.70
C PRO A 99 -0.27 -14.06 15.92
N VAL A 100 0.69 -13.14 16.05
CA VAL A 100 0.69 -12.13 17.10
C VAL A 100 0.10 -10.83 16.58
N ILE A 101 -0.93 -10.33 17.26
CA ILE A 101 -1.65 -9.12 16.92
C ILE A 101 -1.29 -8.03 17.92
N ALA A 102 -0.83 -6.89 17.43
CA ALA A 102 -0.66 -5.68 18.20
C ALA A 102 -1.65 -4.58 17.78
N LYS A 103 -2.15 -3.83 18.76
CA LYS A 103 -2.95 -2.61 18.56
C LYS A 103 -2.11 -1.41 18.96
N TYR A 104 -2.00 -0.44 18.06
CA TYR A 104 -1.24 0.78 18.28
C TYR A 104 -2.12 2.03 18.20
N LYS A 105 -1.80 3.03 19.02
CA LYS A 105 -2.33 4.39 18.95
C LYS A 105 -1.22 5.34 18.49
N LEU A 106 -1.21 5.63 17.20
CA LEU A 106 -0.24 6.54 16.59
C LEU A 106 -0.81 7.95 16.48
N LYS A 107 -0.12 8.93 17.04
CA LYS A 107 -0.35 10.36 16.77
C LYS A 107 0.69 10.81 15.74
N LEU A 108 0.30 10.82 14.47
CA LEU A 108 1.19 11.25 13.39
C LEU A 108 1.06 12.77 13.17
N LYS A 109 2.20 13.45 13.00
CA LYS A 109 2.20 14.86 12.58
C LYS A 109 1.79 14.93 11.10
N LYS A 110 0.89 15.85 10.76
CA LYS A 110 0.57 16.16 9.37
C LYS A 110 1.82 16.78 8.70
N THR A 111 2.40 16.06 7.76
CA THR A 111 3.48 16.61 6.93
C THR A 111 2.86 17.52 5.88
N HIS A 112 3.13 18.82 5.94
CA HIS A 112 2.74 19.73 4.88
C HIS A 112 3.68 19.51 3.69
N ARG A 113 3.14 18.98 2.58
CA ARG A 113 3.84 19.07 1.30
C ARG A 113 3.89 20.55 0.93
N LYS A 114 5.09 21.10 0.73
CA LYS A 114 5.24 22.42 0.13
C LYS A 114 4.62 22.33 -1.27
N ILE A 115 3.44 22.91 -1.46
CA ILE A 115 2.94 23.20 -2.80
C ILE A 115 3.83 24.32 -3.30
N ILE A 116 4.75 24.00 -4.20
CA ILE A 116 5.50 25.01 -4.92
C ILE A 116 4.50 25.66 -5.88
N ASN A 117 3.93 26.79 -5.47
CA ASN A 117 3.19 27.65 -6.38
C ASN A 117 4.22 28.28 -7.32
N ILE A 118 4.44 27.65 -8.47
CA ILE A 118 5.21 28.27 -9.55
C ILE A 118 4.37 29.45 -10.03
N LYS A 119 4.69 30.65 -9.53
CA LYS A 119 4.12 31.89 -10.04
C LYS A 119 4.85 32.20 -11.34
N LEU A 120 4.33 31.71 -12.46
CA LEU A 120 4.86 32.01 -13.79
C LEU A 120 4.76 33.53 -14.00
N ASN A 121 5.90 34.17 -14.27
CA ASN A 121 5.89 35.57 -14.67
C ASN A 121 5.47 35.66 -16.13
N LEU A 122 4.20 35.98 -16.35
CA LEU A 122 3.60 36.07 -17.68
C LEU A 122 4.25 37.17 -18.53
N ALA A 123 4.80 38.22 -17.93
CA ALA A 123 5.44 39.31 -18.68
C ALA A 123 6.72 38.83 -19.37
N THR A 124 7.57 38.07 -18.65
CA THR A 124 8.79 37.48 -19.22
C THR A 124 8.51 36.32 -20.18
N LEU A 125 7.39 35.63 -20.03
CA LEU A 125 6.98 34.58 -20.97
C LEU A 125 6.52 35.18 -22.31
N LYS A 126 5.77 36.29 -22.25
CA LYS A 126 5.27 37.01 -23.44
C LYS A 126 6.39 37.72 -24.22
N SER A 127 7.44 38.20 -23.55
CA SER A 127 8.56 38.89 -24.18
C SER A 127 9.64 37.95 -24.73
N ASN A 128 9.48 36.63 -24.58
CA ASN A 128 10.47 35.67 -25.05
C ASN A 128 10.23 35.34 -26.53
N GLN A 129 11.12 35.86 -27.40
CA GLN A 129 11.05 35.69 -28.85
C GLN A 129 11.01 34.21 -29.27
N ALA A 130 11.65 33.29 -28.54
CA ALA A 130 11.60 31.87 -28.85
C ALA A 130 10.23 31.23 -28.59
N VAL A 131 9.44 31.78 -27.67
CA VAL A 131 8.05 31.34 -27.43
C VAL A 131 7.13 31.91 -28.50
N GLN A 132 7.33 33.16 -28.91
CA GLN A 132 6.55 33.79 -29.98
C GLN A 132 6.77 33.09 -31.33
N ASN A 133 8.02 32.82 -31.69
CA ASN A 133 8.37 32.17 -32.96
C ASN A 133 7.83 30.72 -33.05
N ASN A 134 7.68 30.03 -31.91
CA ASN A 134 7.05 28.70 -31.85
C ASN A 134 5.52 28.74 -31.95
N PHE A 135 4.88 29.89 -31.69
CA PHE A 135 3.43 30.08 -31.83
C PHE A 135 3.05 30.46 -33.27
N GLU A 136 3.88 31.25 -33.97
CA GLU A 136 3.68 31.58 -35.39
C GLU A 136 3.79 30.36 -36.31
N THR A 137 4.47 29.29 -35.88
CA THR A 137 4.55 28.02 -36.65
C THR A 137 3.30 27.13 -36.50
N LEU A 138 2.37 27.48 -35.61
CA LEU A 138 1.08 26.81 -35.49
C LEU A 138 0.08 27.60 -36.33
N GLY A 139 -0.23 27.07 -37.53
CA GLY A 139 -1.09 27.71 -38.52
C GLY A 139 -2.49 28.10 -38.02
N GLU A 140 -3.18 28.87 -38.87
CA GLU A 140 -4.44 29.59 -38.61
C GLU A 140 -5.45 28.84 -37.72
N ALA A 141 -5.83 29.54 -36.65
CA ALA A 141 -6.53 29.03 -35.49
C ALA A 141 -8.06 29.05 -35.64
N GLU A 142 -8.61 28.35 -36.62
CA GLU A 142 -10.04 27.97 -36.60
C GLU A 142 -10.23 26.54 -36.04
N GLU A 143 -9.27 25.65 -36.29
CA GLU A 143 -9.35 24.25 -35.85
C GLU A 143 -9.09 24.08 -34.34
N VAL A 144 -8.31 24.98 -33.73
CA VAL A 144 -7.92 24.93 -32.31
C VAL A 144 -9.07 25.35 -31.39
N ASP A 145 -9.85 26.35 -31.79
CA ASP A 145 -11.02 26.81 -31.01
C ASP A 145 -12.15 25.78 -31.07
N GLN A 146 -12.37 25.15 -32.24
CA GLN A 146 -13.29 24.03 -32.35
C GLN A 146 -12.85 22.84 -31.49
N GLN A 147 -11.55 22.48 -31.50
CA GLN A 147 -11.01 21.44 -30.63
C GLN A 147 -11.13 21.78 -29.13
N TRP A 148 -11.10 23.06 -28.77
CA TRP A 148 -11.25 23.53 -27.38
C TRP A 148 -12.69 23.46 -26.89
N GLU A 149 -13.66 23.81 -27.72
CA GLU A 149 -15.08 23.65 -27.42
C GLU A 149 -15.49 22.17 -27.41
N ASP A 150 -14.97 21.35 -28.34
CA ASP A 150 -15.14 19.89 -28.33
C ASP A 150 -14.55 19.26 -27.07
N PHE A 151 -13.42 19.80 -26.57
CA PHE A 151 -12.80 19.37 -25.33
C PHE A 151 -13.65 19.71 -24.10
N LYS A 152 -14.20 20.93 -24.02
CA LYS A 152 -15.12 21.33 -22.94
C LYS A 152 -16.40 20.51 -22.96
N ALA A 153 -16.97 20.26 -24.13
CA ALA A 153 -18.15 19.42 -24.31
C ALA A 153 -17.86 17.98 -23.85
N ALA A 154 -16.74 17.39 -24.30
CA ALA A 154 -16.33 16.06 -23.87
C ALA A 154 -16.09 15.98 -22.35
N GLU A 155 -15.53 17.03 -21.73
CA GLU A 155 -15.32 17.08 -20.28
C GLU A 155 -16.64 17.20 -19.49
N ALA A 156 -17.61 17.96 -19.99
CA ALA A 156 -18.94 18.12 -19.41
C ALA A 156 -19.76 16.82 -19.42
N HIS A 157 -19.61 15.99 -20.46
CA HIS A 157 -20.31 14.70 -20.60
C HIS A 157 -19.60 13.51 -19.94
N THR A 158 -18.41 13.69 -19.36
CA THR A 158 -17.71 12.58 -18.71
C THR A 158 -18.41 12.10 -17.43
N THR A 159 -19.02 10.91 -17.50
CA THR A 159 -19.60 10.23 -16.33
C THR A 159 -18.58 10.04 -15.20
N ARG A 160 -19.05 9.95 -13.95
CA ARG A 160 -18.18 9.66 -12.79
C ARG A 160 -17.34 8.38 -13.00
N LEU A 161 -17.90 7.39 -13.71
CA LEU A 161 -17.22 6.14 -14.06
C LEU A 161 -16.09 6.36 -15.06
N SER A 162 -16.27 7.19 -16.10
CA SER A 162 -15.19 7.47 -17.07
C SER A 162 -14.04 8.26 -16.42
N LYS A 163 -14.34 9.16 -15.48
CA LYS A 163 -13.31 9.83 -14.66
C LYS A 163 -12.51 8.85 -13.80
N ILE A 164 -13.18 7.87 -13.19
CA ILE A 164 -12.52 6.80 -12.41
C ILE A 164 -11.66 5.92 -13.31
N ARG A 165 -12.20 5.46 -14.45
CA ARG A 165 -11.50 4.60 -15.43
C ARG A 165 -10.28 5.30 -16.05
N LYS A 166 -10.39 6.59 -16.38
CA LYS A 166 -9.26 7.42 -16.86
C LYS A 166 -8.12 7.47 -15.84
N ARG A 167 -8.45 7.68 -14.55
CA ARG A 167 -7.46 7.67 -13.46
C ARG A 167 -6.80 6.30 -13.31
N GLN A 168 -7.60 5.23 -13.32
CA GLN A 168 -7.11 3.85 -13.25
C GLN A 168 -6.19 3.51 -14.43
N ALA A 169 -6.54 3.84 -15.66
CA ALA A 169 -5.73 3.58 -16.85
C ALA A 169 -4.42 4.40 -16.86
N THR A 170 -4.48 5.66 -16.40
CA THR A 170 -3.28 6.51 -16.30
C THR A 170 -2.30 5.96 -15.27
N PHE A 171 -2.82 5.54 -14.11
CA PHE A 171 -2.03 4.88 -13.06
C PHE A 171 -1.47 3.54 -13.54
N PHE A 172 -2.30 2.70 -14.16
CA PHE A 172 -1.90 1.39 -14.69
C PHE A 172 -0.75 1.52 -15.69
N GLY A 173 -0.86 2.43 -16.68
CA GLY A 173 0.24 2.65 -17.60
C GLY A 173 1.52 3.16 -16.92
N HIS A 174 1.40 3.97 -15.86
CA HIS A 174 2.57 4.42 -15.10
C HIS A 174 3.27 3.27 -14.36
N VAL A 175 2.49 2.37 -13.76
CA VAL A 175 2.99 1.17 -13.07
C VAL A 175 3.66 0.21 -14.04
N MET A 176 3.01 -0.14 -15.16
CA MET A 176 3.52 -1.12 -16.11
C MET A 176 4.83 -0.70 -16.80
N ARG A 177 5.14 0.60 -16.83
CA ARG A 177 6.41 1.14 -17.35
C ARG A 177 7.53 1.16 -16.31
N ARG A 178 7.28 0.70 -15.08
CA ARG A 178 8.29 0.55 -14.02
C ARG A 178 8.60 -0.94 -13.84
N GLU A 179 9.87 -1.30 -13.78
CA GLU A 179 10.33 -2.68 -13.54
C GLU A 179 10.31 -3.07 -12.05
N LYS A 180 9.24 -2.72 -11.33
CA LYS A 180 9.12 -3.00 -9.88
C LYS A 180 7.92 -3.88 -9.56
N SER A 181 7.90 -4.40 -8.33
CA SER A 181 6.86 -5.29 -7.78
C SER A 181 5.42 -4.74 -7.83
N GLU A 182 5.24 -3.46 -8.15
CA GLU A 182 3.94 -2.82 -8.39
C GLU A 182 3.14 -3.49 -9.54
N ASN A 183 3.84 -4.17 -10.49
CA ASN A 183 3.23 -4.92 -11.59
C ASN A 183 2.41 -6.14 -11.13
N LEU A 184 2.77 -6.74 -9.99
CA LEU A 184 2.07 -7.89 -9.41
C LEU A 184 0.75 -7.49 -8.75
N VAL A 185 0.67 -6.26 -8.23
CA VAL A 185 -0.51 -5.73 -7.54
C VAL A 185 -1.60 -5.30 -8.54
N THR A 186 -1.21 -4.84 -9.73
CA THR A 186 -2.13 -4.38 -10.78
C THR A 186 -2.65 -5.51 -11.68
N THR A 187 -1.91 -6.63 -11.77
CA THR A 187 -2.31 -7.85 -12.50
C THR A 187 -2.90 -8.94 -11.59
N GLY A 188 -2.68 -8.85 -10.27
CA GLY A 188 -3.25 -9.73 -9.25
C GLY A 188 -4.73 -9.48 -8.94
N MET A 189 -5.34 -10.42 -8.22
CA MET A 189 -6.73 -10.29 -7.77
C MET A 189 -6.84 -9.23 -6.66
N LEU A 190 -7.71 -8.23 -6.84
CA LEU A 190 -8.01 -7.24 -5.79
C LEU A 190 -8.91 -7.87 -4.71
N GLU A 191 -8.49 -7.83 -3.44
CA GLU A 191 -9.32 -8.27 -2.33
C GLU A 191 -10.43 -7.24 -2.01
N GLY A 192 -11.67 -7.72 -1.96
CA GLY A 192 -12.84 -6.96 -1.55
C GLY A 192 -14.02 -7.89 -1.23
N LYS A 193 -14.89 -7.50 -0.29
CA LYS A 193 -16.11 -8.26 0.05
C LYS A 193 -17.15 -8.10 -1.05
N ARG A 194 -17.72 -9.21 -1.54
CA ARG A 194 -18.72 -9.25 -2.64
C ARG A 194 -19.82 -10.29 -2.38
N SER A 195 -20.93 -10.11 -3.09
CA SER A 195 -22.06 -11.04 -3.15
C SER A 195 -21.71 -12.34 -3.90
N ARG A 196 -22.32 -13.45 -3.46
CA ARG A 196 -22.07 -14.83 -3.91
C ARG A 196 -22.47 -14.99 -5.40
N GLY A 197 -21.58 -15.54 -6.25
CA GLY A 197 -21.92 -16.00 -7.61
C GLY A 197 -21.30 -15.25 -8.80
N LYS A 198 -20.52 -14.18 -8.61
CA LYS A 198 -19.88 -13.43 -9.73
C LYS A 198 -18.35 -13.59 -9.71
N GLN A 199 -17.74 -13.95 -10.84
CA GLN A 199 -16.29 -14.10 -10.98
C GLN A 199 -15.57 -12.77 -10.68
N ARG A 200 -14.36 -12.85 -10.10
CA ARG A 200 -13.54 -11.67 -9.79
C ARG A 200 -12.98 -11.09 -11.11
N GLU A 201 -13.49 -9.94 -11.54
CA GLU A 201 -12.87 -9.16 -12.63
C GLU A 201 -11.54 -8.57 -12.15
N LYS A 202 -10.45 -8.81 -12.89
CA LYS A 202 -9.15 -8.16 -12.66
C LYS A 202 -9.23 -6.70 -13.13
N LEU A 203 -8.48 -5.81 -12.47
CA LEU A 203 -8.40 -4.39 -12.89
C LEU A 203 -8.08 -4.26 -14.38
N ILE A 204 -7.17 -5.11 -14.86
CA ILE A 204 -6.77 -5.17 -16.26
C ILE A 204 -7.91 -5.63 -17.17
N GLU A 205 -8.72 -6.62 -16.80
CA GLU A 205 -9.84 -7.11 -17.61
C GLU A 205 -10.87 -5.99 -17.79
N GLY A 206 -11.26 -5.33 -16.70
CA GLY A 206 -12.18 -4.19 -16.80
C GLY A 206 -11.61 -2.94 -17.50
N LEU A 207 -10.28 -2.79 -17.56
CA LEU A 207 -9.64 -1.75 -18.39
C LEU A 207 -9.53 -2.17 -19.85
N THR A 208 -9.32 -3.46 -20.12
CA THR A 208 -9.23 -4.05 -21.46
C THR A 208 -10.57 -3.88 -22.17
N ASP A 209 -11.67 -4.22 -21.51
CA ASP A 209 -13.03 -4.04 -22.01
C ASP A 209 -13.35 -2.58 -22.29
N TRP A 210 -12.98 -1.68 -21.35
CA TRP A 210 -13.24 -0.25 -21.49
C TRP A 210 -12.41 0.40 -22.61
N LEU A 211 -11.16 -0.04 -22.79
CA LEU A 211 -10.29 0.43 -23.86
C LEU A 211 -10.57 -0.26 -25.21
N LYS A 212 -11.48 -1.24 -25.24
CA LYS A 212 -11.74 -2.13 -26.38
C LYS A 212 -10.46 -2.78 -26.93
N ALA A 213 -9.49 -3.04 -26.05
CA ALA A 213 -8.32 -3.83 -26.40
C ALA A 213 -8.77 -5.30 -26.46
N GLY A 214 -8.53 -6.02 -27.55
CA GLY A 214 -9.11 -7.35 -27.73
C GLY A 214 -8.69 -8.35 -26.65
N LYS A 215 -7.43 -8.27 -26.21
CA LYS A 215 -6.89 -9.11 -25.12
C LYS A 215 -6.13 -8.27 -24.09
N SER A 216 -6.11 -8.72 -22.84
CA SER A 216 -5.37 -8.05 -21.77
C SER A 216 -3.86 -7.94 -22.05
N LEU A 217 -3.28 -8.90 -22.79
CA LEU A 217 -1.89 -8.83 -23.24
C LEU A 217 -1.63 -7.67 -24.19
N GLU A 218 -2.55 -7.38 -25.12
CA GLU A 218 -2.45 -6.25 -26.04
C GLU A 218 -2.55 -4.92 -25.29
N ALA A 219 -3.41 -4.87 -24.26
CA ALA A 219 -3.50 -3.72 -23.37
C ALA A 219 -2.18 -3.48 -22.61
N ILE A 220 -1.54 -4.55 -22.11
CA ILE A 220 -0.22 -4.47 -21.45
C ILE A 220 0.84 -3.99 -22.43
N GLU A 221 0.90 -4.57 -23.62
CA GLU A 221 1.89 -4.20 -24.62
C GLU A 221 1.74 -2.74 -25.05
N ALA A 222 0.49 -2.27 -25.22
CA ALA A 222 0.20 -0.88 -25.49
C ALA A 222 0.67 0.08 -24.40
N THR A 223 0.81 -0.36 -23.13
CA THR A 223 1.37 0.50 -22.07
C THR A 223 2.85 0.83 -22.27
N LYS A 224 3.60 0.02 -23.02
CA LYS A 224 5.03 0.27 -23.29
C LYS A 224 5.22 1.51 -24.17
N ASP A 225 4.31 1.74 -25.12
CA ASP A 225 4.29 2.94 -25.95
C ASP A 225 3.40 4.03 -25.32
N ARG A 226 4.05 5.11 -24.88
CA ARG A 226 3.38 6.24 -24.23
C ARG A 226 2.40 6.99 -25.14
N LYS A 227 2.71 7.12 -26.43
CA LYS A 227 1.83 7.82 -27.39
C LYS A 227 0.59 6.97 -27.66
N LYS A 228 0.80 5.69 -28.02
CA LYS A 228 -0.29 4.72 -28.24
C LYS A 228 -1.23 4.61 -27.03
N TRP A 229 -0.68 4.48 -25.82
CA TRP A 229 -1.48 4.39 -24.58
C TRP A 229 -2.36 5.63 -24.32
N ARG A 230 -1.82 6.83 -24.57
CA ARG A 230 -2.58 8.08 -24.38
C ARG A 230 -3.72 8.22 -25.37
N THR A 231 -3.48 7.85 -26.63
CA THR A 231 -4.51 7.87 -27.67
C THR A 231 -5.65 6.89 -27.35
N MET A 232 -5.32 5.68 -26.88
CA MET A 232 -6.35 4.70 -26.47
C MET A 232 -7.22 5.22 -25.32
N ILE A 233 -6.63 5.84 -24.30
CA ILE A 233 -7.39 6.44 -23.20
C ILE A 233 -8.27 7.59 -23.69
N ALA A 234 -7.75 8.46 -24.56
CA ALA A 234 -8.52 9.58 -25.10
C ALA A 234 -9.73 9.09 -25.90
N ASN A 235 -9.56 8.06 -26.73
CA ASN A 235 -10.64 7.47 -27.52
C ASN A 235 -11.68 6.78 -26.63
N ALA A 236 -11.27 6.04 -25.59
CA ALA A 236 -12.20 5.39 -24.67
C ALA A 236 -13.00 6.38 -23.81
N VAL A 237 -12.41 7.53 -23.48
CA VAL A 237 -13.13 8.62 -22.79
C VAL A 237 -14.15 9.26 -23.72
N LYS A 238 -13.82 9.47 -25.00
CA LYS A 238 -14.73 10.03 -26.02
C LYS A 238 -15.89 9.10 -26.39
N GLN A 239 -15.75 7.79 -26.21
CA GLN A 239 -16.81 6.80 -26.50
C GLN A 239 -17.76 6.53 -25.32
N GLY A 240 -17.41 7.00 -24.12
CA GLY A 240 -18.20 6.80 -22.89
C GLY A 240 -18.93 8.06 -22.40
N THR A 241 -18.99 9.08 -23.25
CA THR A 241 -19.85 10.28 -23.18
C THR A 241 -21.08 10.05 -24.02
#